data_AF-A0A655FWT3-F1
#
_entry.id   AF-A0A655FWT3-F1
#
_cell.length_a   1.000
_cell.length_b   1.000
_cell.length_c   1.000
_cell.angle_alpha   90.00
_cell.angle_beta   90.00
_cell.angle_gamma   90.00
#
_symmetry.space_group_name_H-M   'P 1'
#
loop_
_entity.id
_entity.type
_entity.pdbx_description
1 polymer ?
#
loop_
_entity_poly.entity_id
_entity_poly.type
_entity_poly.pdbx_seq_one_letter_code
_entity_poly.pdbx_strand_id
1 'polypeptide(L)' 'MAVVDALSWGAADDGLIERWNALPEWPQMLLRALMFRLAVYALHPRSTAEAFPGLAHTAALVRLVL' A
#
# COMPACT_ATOMS: atom_id res chain seq x y z
N MET A 1 -4.69 1.02 6.63
CA MET A 1 -3.69 -0.06 6.54
C MET A 1 -4.18 -1.26 5.74
N ALA A 2 -5.33 -1.86 6.07
CA ALA A 2 -5.80 -3.10 5.46
C ALA A 2 -5.75 -3.17 3.91
N VAL A 3 -6.10 -2.11 3.18
CA VAL A 3 -6.00 -2.10 1.71
C VAL A 3 -4.55 -2.21 1.22
N VAL A 4 -3.65 -1.39 1.77
CA VAL A 4 -2.21 -1.46 1.45
C VAL A 4 -1.64 -2.83 1.81
N ASP A 5 -2.04 -3.41 2.94
CA ASP A 5 -1.58 -4.74 3.36
C ASP A 5 -2.08 -5.83 2.42
N ALA A 6 -3.36 -5.79 2.05
CA ALA A 6 -3.96 -6.76 1.14
C ALA A 6 -3.30 -6.71 -0.25
N LEU A 7 -3.05 -5.52 -0.78
CA LEU A 7 -2.35 -5.34 -2.06
C LEU A 7 -0.88 -5.79 -1.96
N SER A 8 -0.19 -5.44 -0.88
CA SER A 8 1.24 -5.79 -0.68
C SER A 8 1.47 -7.29 -0.52
N TRP A 9 0.46 -8.03 -0.05
CA TRP A 9 0.52 -9.48 0.13
C TRP A 9 -0.17 -10.25 -0.99
N GLY A 10 -0.70 -9.57 -2.01
CA GLY A 10 -1.44 -10.21 -3.11
C GLY A 10 -2.75 -10.87 -2.66
N ALA A 11 -3.30 -10.47 -1.51
CA ALA A 11 -4.55 -10.99 -0.96
C ALA A 11 -5.79 -10.32 -1.57
N ALA A 12 -5.60 -9.33 -2.44
CA ALA A 12 -6.66 -8.62 -3.16
C ALA A 12 -6.18 -8.20 -4.55
N ASP A 13 -7.14 -7.96 -5.45
CA ASP A 13 -6.89 -7.40 -6.78
C ASP A 13 -6.63 -5.89 -6.73
N ASP A 14 -5.98 -5.39 -7.77
CA ASP A 14 -5.62 -3.97 -7.91
C ASP A 14 -6.84 -3.04 -7.87
N GLY A 15 -8.02 -3.51 -8.28
CA GLY A 15 -9.28 -2.74 -8.25
C GLY A 15 -9.76 -2.38 -6.84
N LEU A 16 -9.23 -3.03 -5.79
CA LEU A 16 -9.51 -2.67 -4.41
C LEU A 16 -9.15 -1.21 -4.10
N ILE A 17 -8.14 -0.66 -4.79
CA ILE A 17 -7.69 0.71 -4.56
C ILE A 17 -8.74 1.76 -4.93
N GLU A 18 -9.58 1.47 -5.93
CA GLU A 18 -10.58 2.39 -6.48
C GLU A 18 -11.89 2.41 -5.68
N ARG A 19 -12.11 1.42 -4.82
CA ARG A 19 -13.41 1.11 -4.21
C ARG A 19 -13.97 2.24 -3.34
N TRP A 20 -13.13 3.15 -2.88
CA TRP A 20 -13.51 4.30 -2.06
C TRP A 20 -13.13 5.66 -2.66
N ASN A 21 -12.92 5.74 -3.99
CA ASN A 21 -12.55 6.99 -4.67
C ASN A 21 -13.59 8.11 -4.53
N ALA A 22 -14.83 7.81 -4.13
CA ALA A 22 -15.83 8.81 -3.79
C ALA A 22 -15.49 9.60 -2.50
N LEU A 23 -14.57 9.12 -1.67
CA LEU A 23 -14.11 9.81 -0.45
C LEU A 23 -12.95 10.75 -0.78
N PRO A 24 -13.08 12.08 -0.61
CA PRO A 24 -12.05 13.04 -1.02
C PRO A 24 -10.67 12.84 -0.38
N GLU A 25 -10.64 12.34 0.85
CA GLU A 25 -9.40 12.09 1.61
C GLU A 25 -8.73 10.75 1.27
N TRP A 26 -9.36 9.92 0.43
CA TRP A 26 -8.94 8.56 0.19
C TRP A 26 -7.51 8.42 -0.36
N PRO A 27 -7.08 9.19 -1.38
CA PRO A 27 -5.70 9.14 -1.86
C PRO A 27 -4.68 9.46 -0.75
N GLN A 28 -4.98 10.44 0.10
CA GLN A 28 -4.11 10.82 1.22
C GLN A 28 -4.09 9.76 2.33
N MET A 29 -5.20 9.08 2.59
CA MET A 29 -5.24 7.93 3.51
C MET A 29 -4.39 6.76 3.01
N LEU A 30 -4.44 6.47 1.71
CA LEU A 30 -3.61 5.45 1.06
C LEU A 30 -2.12 5.80 1.15
N LEU A 31 -1.75 7.06 0.84
CA LEU A 31 -0.38 7.53 0.96
C LEU A 31 0.16 7.39 2.38
N ARG A 32 -0.60 7.82 3.40
CA ARG A 32 -0.21 7.66 4.81
C ARG A 32 -0.02 6.19 5.19
N ALA A 33 -0.91 5.31 4.73
CA ALA A 33 -0.80 3.87 4.98
C ALA A 33 0.44 3.26 4.30
N LEU A 34 0.72 3.63 3.05
CA LEU A 34 1.90 3.18 2.31
C LEU A 34 3.20 3.62 2.99
N MET A 35 3.30 4.90 3.40
CA MET A 35 4.47 5.41 4.12
C MET A 35 4.71 4.65 5.42
N PHE A 36 3.65 4.38 6.19
CA PHE A 36 3.76 3.56 7.40
C PHE A 36 4.31 2.16 7.08
N ARG A 37 3.80 1.51 6.04
CA ARG A 37 4.24 0.16 5.65
C ARG A 37 5.70 0.14 5.19
N LEU A 38 6.12 1.14 4.42
CA LEU A 38 7.51 1.33 3.99
C LEU A 38 8.45 1.57 5.17
N ALA A 39 8.03 2.39 6.15
CA ALA A 39 8.80 2.62 7.37
C ALA A 39 8.96 1.31 8.17
N VAL A 40 7.89 0.52 8.30
CA VAL A 40 7.97 -0.81 8.93
C VAL A 40 8.93 -1.73 8.17
N TYR A 41 8.85 -1.77 6.83
CA TYR A 41 9.78 -2.57 6.02
C TYR A 41 11.25 -2.16 6.23
N ALA A 42 11.52 -0.86 6.31
CA ALA A 42 12.88 -0.33 6.45
C ALA A 42 13.46 -0.51 7.87
N LEU A 43 12.63 -0.42 8.90
CA LEU A 43 13.09 -0.33 10.29
C LEU A 43 12.89 -1.60 11.10
N HIS A 44 11.99 -2.50 10.68
CA HIS A 44 11.67 -3.67 11.49
C HIS A 44 12.69 -4.80 11.29
N PRO A 45 13.28 -5.35 12.36
CA PRO A 45 14.39 -6.31 12.27
C PRO A 45 14.02 -7.66 11.64
N ARG A 46 12.73 -7.97 11.53
CA ARG A 46 12.23 -9.19 10.85
C ARG A 46 11.78 -8.94 9.41
N SER A 47 11.99 -7.74 8.87
CA SER A 47 11.68 -7.47 7.47
C SER A 47 12.68 -8.20 6.56
N THR A 48 12.21 -8.72 5.43
CA THR A 48 13.04 -9.41 4.44
C THR A 48 12.92 -8.72 3.09
N ALA A 49 13.94 -8.86 2.24
CA ALA A 49 13.95 -8.29 0.89
C ALA A 49 12.78 -8.80 0.03
N GLU A 50 12.28 -10.02 0.29
CA GLU A 50 11.13 -10.62 -0.37
C GLU A 50 9.81 -9.86 -0.16
N ALA A 51 9.72 -9.03 0.90
CA ALA A 51 8.55 -8.20 1.13
C ALA A 51 8.50 -6.95 0.22
N PHE A 52 9.64 -6.54 -0.36
CA PHE A 52 9.74 -5.30 -1.13
C PHE A 52 8.93 -5.29 -2.43
N PRO A 53 8.92 -6.35 -3.28
CA PRO A 53 8.17 -6.34 -4.53
C PRO A 53 6.69 -6.01 -4.37
N GLY A 54 6.02 -6.55 -3.35
CA GLY A 54 4.62 -6.25 -3.05
C GLY A 54 4.39 -4.79 -2.62
N LEU A 55 5.33 -4.23 -1.85
CA LEU A 55 5.30 -2.81 -1.47
C LEU A 55 5.55 -1.90 -2.66
N ALA A 56 6.47 -2.26 -3.56
CA ALA A 56 6.77 -1.51 -4.77
C ALA A 56 5.57 -1.50 -5.75
N HIS A 57 4.92 -2.65 -5.93
CA HIS A 57 3.67 -2.76 -6.70
C HIS A 57 2.57 -1.87 -6.10
N THR A 58 2.34 -1.99 -4.80
CA THR A 58 1.34 -1.16 -4.11
C THR A 58 1.64 0.33 -4.22
N ALA A 59 2.92 0.73 -4.15
CA ALA A 59 3.34 2.11 -4.35
C ALA A 59 3.04 2.62 -5.77
N ALA A 60 3.20 1.78 -6.78
CA ALA A 60 2.85 2.12 -8.16
C ALA A 60 1.34 2.37 -8.30
N LEU A 61 0.49 1.54 -7.68
CA LEU A 61 -0.96 1.74 -7.68
C LEU A 61 -1.36 3.02 -6.95
N VAL A 62 -0.82 3.27 -5.76
CA VAL A 62 -1.12 4.50 -4.99
C VAL A 62 -0.73 5.75 -5.78
N ARG A 63 0.35 5.70 -6.55
CA ARG A 63 0.76 6.82 -7.42
C ARG A 63 -0.28 7.14 -8.52
N LEU A 64 -1.08 6.18 -8.97
CA LEU A 64 -2.06 6.40 -10.03
C LEU A 64 -3.32 7.13 -9.55
N VAL A 65 -3.57 7.15 -8.24
CA VAL A 65 -4.77 7.76 -7.62
C VAL A 65 -4.48 9.06 -6.89
N LEU A 66 -3.22 9.52 -6.89
CA LEU A 66 -2.79 10.84 -6.39
C LEU A 66 -2.95 11.92 -7.45
#